data_AF-A0A6J6XCP2-F1
#
_entry.id   AF-A0A6J6XCP2-F1
#
_cell.length_a   1.000
_cell.length_b   1.000
_cell.length_c   1.000
_cell.angle_alpha   90.00
_cell.angle_beta   90.00
_cell.angle_gamma   90.00
#
_symmetry.space_group_name_H-M   'P 1'
#
loop_
_entity.id
_entity.type
_entity.pdbx_description
1 polymer ?
#
loop_
_entity_poly.entity_id
_entity_poly.type
_entity_poly.pdbx_seq_one_letter_code
_entity_poly.pdbx_strand_id
1 'polypeptide(L)'
;MRYWQALVADDRFATVDWVNRQSSLNDVQAHIDSDGKFRAVISRTDPGVPNWLDKADVPWGMIQMRWNHASDFPDPTMIKVPVADVRQYLPADTPVVTPADRKERLSVRREGAQLRRIW
;
A
#
# COMPACT_ATOMS: atom_id res chain seq x y z
N MET A 1 0.59 -16.68 11.26
CA MET A 1 -0.11 -15.48 10.76
C MET A 1 -0.82 -15.85 9.47
N ARG A 2 -2.15 -15.64 9.35
CA ARG A 2 -2.91 -16.12 8.18
C ARG A 2 -3.18 -15.04 7.14
N TYR A 3 -3.23 -13.77 7.56
CA TYR A 3 -3.50 -12.63 6.68
C TYR A 3 -3.13 -11.31 7.38
N TRP A 4 -2.66 -10.33 6.61
CA TRP A 4 -2.65 -8.92 7.02
C TRP A 4 -2.99 -7.98 5.89
N GLN A 5 -3.34 -6.75 6.27
CA GLN A 5 -3.46 -5.65 5.33
C GLN A 5 -2.99 -4.33 5.94
N ALA A 6 -2.57 -3.43 5.06
CA ALA A 6 -2.34 -2.02 5.33
C ALA A 6 -3.23 -1.21 4.38
N LEU A 7 -3.93 -0.19 4.87
CA LEU A 7 -4.70 0.72 4.04
C LEU A 7 -4.63 2.16 4.54
N VAL A 8 -4.88 3.10 3.64
CA VAL A 8 -5.11 4.50 3.97
C VAL A 8 -6.60 4.83 3.94
N ALA A 9 -7.05 5.55 4.95
CA ALA A 9 -8.42 5.99 5.12
C ALA A 9 -8.48 7.49 5.36
N ASP A 10 -9.62 8.10 5.02
CA ASP A 10 -9.93 9.49 5.33
C ASP A 10 -10.21 9.70 6.83
N ASP A 11 -10.52 10.94 7.20
CA ASP A 11 -10.89 11.35 8.56
C ASP A 11 -12.16 10.68 9.11
N ARG A 12 -12.96 10.06 8.23
CA ARG A 12 -14.22 9.36 8.55
C ARG A 12 -14.04 7.85 8.59
N PHE A 13 -12.80 7.36 8.61
CA PHE A 13 -12.47 5.95 8.59
C PHE A 13 -12.87 5.22 7.29
N ALA A 14 -13.25 5.95 6.24
CA ALA A 14 -13.55 5.36 4.95
C ALA A 14 -12.25 5.12 4.18
N THR A 15 -12.09 3.90 3.65
CA THR A 15 -10.93 3.57 2.81
C THR A 15 -10.93 4.44 1.56
N VAL A 16 -9.80 5.10 1.28
CA VAL A 16 -9.60 5.88 0.05
C VAL A 16 -9.81 4.97 -1.16
N ASP A 17 -10.48 5.44 -2.21
CA ASP A 17 -10.89 4.70 -3.43
C ASP A 17 -10.06 3.43 -3.73
N TRP A 18 -10.46 2.32 -3.12
CA TRP A 18 -9.72 1.07 -3.20
C TRP A 18 -9.98 0.32 -4.51
N VAL A 19 -10.93 0.77 -5.32
CA VAL A 19 -11.21 0.14 -6.61
C VAL A 19 -10.24 0.68 -7.66
N ASN A 20 -10.07 2.00 -7.73
CA ASN A 20 -9.28 2.63 -8.79
C ASN A 20 -7.87 3.02 -8.36
N ARG A 21 -7.56 3.00 -7.06
CA ARG A 21 -6.24 3.35 -6.52
C ARG A 21 -5.67 2.21 -5.71
N GLN A 22 -4.33 2.15 -5.63
CA GLN A 22 -3.63 1.27 -4.72
C GLN A 22 -3.60 1.90 -3.32
N SER A 23 -4.77 2.08 -2.71
CA SER A 23 -4.91 2.66 -1.36
C SER A 23 -4.81 1.61 -0.25
N SER A 24 -4.64 0.35 -0.61
CA SER A 24 -4.49 -0.77 0.31
C SER A 24 -3.57 -1.83 -0.28
N LEU A 25 -2.92 -2.60 0.59
CA LEU A 25 -2.13 -3.78 0.25
C LEU A 25 -2.39 -4.86 1.29
N ASN A 26 -2.33 -6.11 0.86
CA ASN A 26 -2.33 -7.27 1.74
C ASN A 26 -1.07 -8.12 1.55
N ASP A 27 -0.96 -9.19 2.33
CA ASP A 27 0.14 -10.15 2.31
C ASP A 27 0.40 -10.80 0.95
N VAL A 28 -0.61 -10.94 0.09
CA VAL A 28 -0.47 -11.49 -1.27
C VAL A 28 0.03 -10.41 -2.26
N GLN A 29 -0.31 -9.15 -2.04
CA GLN A 29 0.01 -8.04 -2.95
C GLN A 29 1.32 -7.32 -2.60
N ALA A 30 1.70 -7.34 -1.33
CA ALA A 30 2.85 -6.61 -0.83
C ALA A 30 4.17 -7.27 -1.26
N HIS A 31 5.17 -6.44 -1.54
CA HIS A 31 6.55 -6.87 -1.65
C HIS A 31 7.19 -6.86 -0.26
N ILE A 32 7.76 -7.98 0.17
CA ILE A 32 8.58 -8.02 1.37
C ILE A 32 10.02 -7.79 0.94
N ASP A 33 10.67 -6.80 1.56
CA ASP A 33 12.07 -6.49 1.28
C ASP A 33 12.98 -7.66 1.71
N SER A 34 14.20 -7.71 1.19
CA SER A 34 15.16 -8.80 1.47
C SER A 34 15.53 -8.96 2.95
N ASP A 35 15.34 -7.94 3.77
CA ASP A 35 15.51 -7.99 5.22
C ASP A 35 14.26 -8.48 5.99
N GLY A 36 13.25 -8.97 5.27
CA GLY A 36 12.03 -9.56 5.82
C GLY A 36 11.00 -8.53 6.30
N LYS A 37 11.21 -7.24 6.04
CA LYS A 37 10.30 -6.18 6.48
C LYS A 37 9.33 -5.76 5.39
N PHE A 38 8.12 -5.44 5.81
CA PHE A 38 7.19 -4.67 5.00
C PHE A 38 7.47 -3.18 5.20
N ARG A 39 7.83 -2.50 4.11
CA ARG A 39 7.91 -1.03 4.06
C ARG A 39 6.90 -0.51 3.05
N ALA A 40 6.09 0.46 3.44
CA ALA A 40 5.15 1.13 2.55
C ALA A 40 5.43 2.62 2.46
N VAL A 41 5.18 3.19 1.29
CA VAL A 41 5.29 4.63 1.03
C VAL A 41 3.90 5.18 0.85
N ILE A 42 3.53 6.17 1.67
CA ILE A 42 2.24 6.83 1.58
C ILE A 42 2.45 8.21 0.96
N SER A 43 1.88 8.42 -0.22
CA SER A 43 2.02 9.68 -0.96
C SER A 43 0.88 9.84 -1.97
N ARG A 44 0.64 11.09 -2.39
CA ARG A 44 -0.31 11.38 -3.48
C ARG A 44 0.26 11.03 -4.86
N THR A 45 1.57 11.18 -5.02
CA THR A 45 2.29 10.90 -6.27
C THR A 45 2.97 9.55 -6.18
N ASP A 46 2.85 8.73 -7.22
CA ASP A 46 3.50 7.43 -7.31
C ASP A 46 5.04 7.59 -7.33
N PRO A 47 5.77 7.05 -6.33
CA PRO A 47 7.23 7.10 -6.29
C PRO A 47 7.88 5.98 -7.13
N GLY A 48 7.09 5.13 -7.80
CA GLY A 48 7.57 4.02 -8.62
C GLY A 48 8.08 2.84 -7.80
N VAL A 49 7.52 2.61 -6.61
CA VAL A 49 7.86 1.48 -5.72
C VAL A 49 6.69 0.51 -5.58
N PRO A 50 6.93 -0.77 -5.22
CA PRO A 50 5.87 -1.78 -5.16
C PRO A 50 4.80 -1.43 -4.13
N ASN A 51 5.24 -1.11 -2.91
CA ASN A 51 4.39 -0.88 -1.74
C ASN A 51 3.98 0.59 -1.58
N TRP A 52 3.48 1.19 -2.66
CA TRP A 52 2.89 2.52 -2.60
C TRP A 52 1.44 2.45 -2.12
N LEU A 53 1.07 3.30 -1.18
CA LEU A 53 -0.31 3.53 -0.75
C LEU A 53 -0.74 4.93 -1.20
N ASP A 54 -1.61 4.97 -2.20
CA ASP A 54 -2.14 6.21 -2.76
C ASP A 54 -3.20 6.80 -1.83
N LYS A 55 -2.85 7.91 -1.18
CA LYS A 55 -3.77 8.67 -0.31
C LYS A 55 -4.67 9.65 -1.06
N ALA A 56 -4.60 9.71 -2.38
CA ALA A 56 -5.30 10.69 -3.21
C ALA A 56 -5.10 12.13 -2.71
N ASP A 57 -6.13 12.95 -2.83
CA ASP A 57 -6.14 14.34 -2.37
C ASP A 57 -6.54 14.48 -0.89
N VAL A 58 -6.64 13.37 -0.15
CA VAL A 58 -6.98 13.38 1.29
C VAL A 58 -5.82 14.00 2.07
N PRO A 59 -6.01 15.16 2.74
CA PRO A 59 -4.91 15.90 3.37
C PRO A 59 -4.42 15.26 4.67
N TRP A 60 -5.31 14.59 5.39
CA TRP A 60 -5.04 13.87 6.64
C TRP A 60 -6.07 12.76 6.83
N GLY A 61 -5.74 11.78 7.66
CA GLY A 61 -6.58 10.60 7.88
C GLY A 61 -5.82 9.56 8.67
N MET A 62 -6.04 8.29 8.36
CA MET A 62 -5.51 7.17 9.13
C MET A 62 -4.80 6.15 8.26
N ILE A 63 -3.81 5.51 8.86
CA ILE A 63 -3.25 4.25 8.37
C ILE A 63 -3.89 3.16 9.20
N GLN A 64 -4.63 2.25 8.58
CA GLN A 64 -5.25 1.12 9.27
C GLN A 64 -4.48 -0.16 8.92
N MET A 65 -3.94 -0.80 9.95
CA MET A 65 -3.30 -2.11 9.86
C MET A 65 -4.27 -3.17 10.40
N ARG A 66 -4.35 -4.32 9.73
CA ARG A 66 -5.12 -5.48 10.21
C ARG A 66 -4.21 -6.68 10.29
N TRP A 67 -4.22 -7.35 11.42
CA TRP A 67 -3.56 -8.62 11.66
C TRP A 67 -4.63 -9.69 11.90
N ASN A 68 -4.62 -10.79 11.14
CA ASN A 68 -5.59 -11.87 11.30
C ASN A 68 -4.87 -13.18 11.64
N HIS A 69 -5.18 -13.74 12.82
CA HIS A 69 -4.48 -14.89 13.41
C HIS A 69 -2.95 -14.70 13.48
N ALA A 70 -2.51 -13.52 13.91
CA ALA A 70 -1.10 -13.22 14.15
C ALA A 70 -0.75 -13.50 15.62
N SER A 71 0.48 -13.99 15.86
CA SER A 71 1.05 -14.14 17.19
C SER A 71 1.69 -12.85 17.71
N ASP A 72 1.89 -11.88 16.83
CA ASP A 72 2.52 -10.58 17.10
C ASP A 72 1.92 -9.52 16.16
N PHE A 73 2.02 -8.25 16.55
CA PHE A 73 1.44 -7.08 15.88
C PHE A 73 2.33 -5.85 16.14
N PRO A 74 3.51 -5.78 15.50
CA PRO A 74 4.47 -4.72 15.78
C PRO A 74 3.92 -3.34 15.39
N ASP A 75 4.23 -2.34 16.22
CA ASP A 75 3.95 -0.94 15.89
C ASP A 75 4.84 -0.49 14.73
N PRO A 76 4.27 0.18 13.71
CA PRO A 76 5.07 0.69 12.60
C PRO A 76 5.85 1.93 13.04
N THR A 77 7.11 2.01 12.62
CA THR A 77 7.89 3.26 12.66
C THR A 77 7.60 4.10 11.42
N MET A 78 7.45 5.41 11.57
CA MET A 78 7.19 6.32 10.46
C MET A 78 8.29 7.37 10.33
N ILE A 79 8.68 7.65 9.09
CA ILE A 79 9.57 8.75 8.73
C ILE A 79 8.90 9.57 7.63
N LYS A 80 8.96 10.90 7.74
CA LYS A 80 8.45 11.81 6.71
C LYS A 80 9.63 12.31 5.88
N VAL A 81 9.54 12.11 4.58
CA VAL A 81 10.59 12.48 3.62
C VAL A 81 9.95 13.09 2.37
N PRO A 82 10.70 13.87 1.57
CA PRO A 82 10.26 14.28 0.24
C PRO A 82 10.03 13.05 -0.66
N VAL A 83 8.99 13.09 -1.51
CA VAL A 83 8.67 11.96 -2.41
C VAL A 83 9.82 11.62 -3.36
N ALA A 84 10.58 12.63 -3.79
CA ALA A 84 11.75 12.46 -4.66
C ALA A 84 12.89 11.67 -3.98
N ASP A 85 12.96 11.70 -2.64
CA ASP A 85 14.04 11.07 -1.87
C ASP A 85 13.69 9.67 -1.39
N VAL A 86 12.44 9.22 -1.58
CA VAL A 86 11.91 7.93 -1.05
C VAL A 86 12.86 6.75 -1.30
N ARG A 87 13.46 6.66 -2.49
CA ARG A 87 14.37 5.56 -2.83
C ARG A 87 15.61 5.47 -1.94
N GLN A 88 16.07 6.60 -1.39
CA GLN A 88 17.24 6.63 -0.50
C GLN A 88 16.95 5.98 0.87
N TYR A 89 15.67 5.81 1.21
CA TYR A 89 15.20 5.24 2.49
C TYR A 89 14.71 3.80 2.35
N LEU A 90 14.80 3.22 1.15
CA LEU A 90 14.41 1.85 0.86
C LEU A 90 15.66 1.00 0.58
N PRO A 91 15.59 -0.33 0.79
CA PRO A 91 16.64 -1.24 0.37
C PRO A 91 17.05 -1.05 -1.10
N ALA A 92 18.34 -1.22 -1.39
CA ALA A 92 18.89 -0.98 -2.72
C ALA A 92 18.30 -1.92 -3.79
N ASP A 93 17.79 -3.08 -3.36
CA ASP A 93 17.13 -4.08 -4.18
C ASP A 93 15.61 -3.88 -4.31
N THR A 94 15.03 -2.80 -3.75
CA THR A 94 13.60 -2.50 -3.91
C THR A 94 13.27 -2.32 -5.40
N PRO A 95 12.34 -3.12 -5.95
CA PRO A 95 12.02 -3.08 -7.38
C PRO A 95 11.50 -1.72 -7.86
N VAL A 96 11.75 -1.42 -9.13
CA VAL A 96 11.13 -0.28 -9.82
C VAL A 96 9.77 -0.73 -10.36
N VAL A 97 8.73 0.06 -10.12
CA VAL A 97 7.42 -0.09 -10.77
C VAL A 97 7.29 1.01 -11.80
N THR A 98 7.14 0.62 -13.06
CA THR A 98 6.93 1.59 -14.14
C THR A 98 5.48 2.08 -14.16
N PRO A 99 5.19 3.21 -14.83
CA PRO A 99 3.81 3.63 -15.06
C PRO A 99 2.94 2.59 -15.76
N ALA A 100 3.53 1.78 -16.67
CA ALA A 100 2.84 0.69 -17.35
C ALA A 100 2.49 -0.43 -16.36
N ASP A 101 3.44 -0.86 -15.52
CA ASP A 101 3.19 -1.86 -14.47
C ASP A 101 2.12 -1.38 -13.49
N ARG A 102 2.16 -0.10 -13.11
CA ARG A 102 1.15 0.48 -12.23
C ARG A 102 -0.23 0.43 -12.87
N LYS A 103 -0.34 0.85 -14.14
CA LYS A 103 -1.60 0.83 -14.88
C LYS A 103 -2.18 -0.58 -14.95
N GLU A 104 -1.33 -1.58 -15.20
CA GLU A 104 -1.74 -2.99 -15.24
C GLU A 104 -2.27 -3.46 -13.89
N ARG A 105 -1.52 -3.22 -12.80
CA ARG A 105 -1.96 -3.55 -11.43
C ARG A 105 -3.31 -2.93 -11.08
N LEU A 106 -3.53 -1.67 -11.47
CA LEU A 106 -4.81 -0.99 -11.27
C LEU A 106 -5.92 -1.55 -12.17
N SER A 107 -5.61 -2.08 -13.36
CA SER A 107 -6.61 -2.80 -14.19
C SER A 107 -7.07 -4.07 -13.47
N VAL A 108 -6.13 -4.92 -13.08
CA VAL A 108 -6.41 -6.18 -12.37
C VAL A 108 -7.22 -5.93 -11.09
N ARG A 109 -6.87 -4.88 -10.33
CA ARG A 109 -7.63 -4.48 -9.13
C ARG A 109 -9.08 -4.10 -9.45
N ARG A 110 -9.30 -3.28 -10.49
CA ARG A 110 -10.64 -2.85 -10.92
C ARG A 110 -11.47 -4.03 -11.41
N GLU A 111 -10.89 -4.90 -12.22
CA GLU A 111 -11.52 -6.14 -12.70
C GLU A 111 -11.91 -7.04 -11.53
N GLY A 112 -10.99 -7.26 -10.58
CA GLY A 112 -11.25 -8.04 -9.38
C GLY A 112 -12.39 -7.46 -8.53
N ALA A 113 -12.51 -6.13 -8.45
CA ALA A 113 -13.63 -5.48 -7.78
C ALA A 113 -14.97 -5.69 -8.52
N GLN A 114 -14.97 -5.62 -9.85
CA GLN A 114 -16.17 -5.83 -10.68
C GLN A 114 -16.66 -7.29 -10.64
N LEU A 115 -15.72 -8.24 -10.64
CA LEU A 115 -16.02 -9.68 -10.63
C LEU A 115 -16.30 -10.22 -9.22
N ARG A 116 -16.12 -9.39 -8.18
CA ARG A 116 -16.36 -9.79 -6.79
C ARG A 116 -17.83 -10.13 -6.59
N ARG A 117 -18.12 -11.40 -6.32
CA ARG A 117 -19.44 -11.83 -5.85
C ARG A 117 -19.63 -11.38 -4.41
N ILE A 118 -20.65 -10.56 -4.18
CA ILE A 118 -21.00 -10.05 -2.85
C ILE A 118 -22.09 -10.94 -2.21
N TRP A 119 -22.79 -11.73 -3.02
CA TRP A 119 -23.88 -12.63 -2.64
C TRP A 119 -23.79 -13.93 -3.45
#